data_AF-A0A9C7Z840-F1
#
_entry.id   AF-A0A9C7Z840-F1
#
_cell.length_a   1.000
_cell.length_b   1.000
_cell.length_c   1.000
_cell.angle_alpha   90.00
_cell.angle_beta   90.00
_cell.angle_gamma   90.00
#
_symmetry.space_group_name_H-M   'P 1'
#
loop_
_entity.id
_entity.type
_entity.pdbx_description
1 polymer ?
#
loop_
_entity_poly.entity_id
_entity_poly.type
_entity_poly.pdbx_seq_one_letter_code
_entity_poly.pdbx_strand_id
1 'polypeptide(L)'
;MASCSGVSGAFPEAEITFDRFHIMKLLQEALDRVRRQEAKTTEVLKKTRYLWLKNPRKLTPHQQAKLAHLSQHKLKTGRAYRTSLACKSSSTTRTDKQEKRFLSGGTSGLHAVVFSR
;
A
#
# COMPACT_ATOMS: atom_id res chain seq x y z
N MET A 1 33.72 22.47 -18.85
CA MET A 1 33.33 21.27 -19.63
C MET A 1 33.08 20.13 -18.67
N ALA A 2 31.93 19.49 -18.80
CA ALA A 2 31.43 18.44 -17.92
C ALA A 2 32.12 17.09 -18.15
N SER A 3 32.14 16.24 -17.13
CA SER A 3 32.07 14.78 -17.29
C SER A 3 31.62 14.12 -15.99
N CYS A 4 30.31 14.02 -15.79
CA CYS A 4 29.76 13.00 -14.89
C CYS A 4 29.61 11.72 -15.72
N SER A 5 30.73 11.03 -15.95
CA SER A 5 30.80 9.73 -16.60
C SER A 5 30.84 8.67 -15.50
N GLY A 6 29.71 8.00 -15.20
CA GLY A 6 29.80 6.91 -14.23
C GLY A 6 28.55 6.19 -13.75
N VAL A 7 27.36 6.35 -14.32
CA VAL A 7 26.17 5.59 -13.84
C VAL A 7 25.27 5.07 -14.96
N SER A 8 25.80 4.85 -16.16
CA SER A 8 25.00 4.34 -17.28
C SER A 8 25.31 2.88 -17.66
N GLY A 9 26.22 2.21 -16.96
CA GLY A 9 26.75 0.90 -17.38
C GLY A 9 26.47 -0.30 -16.47
N ALA A 10 25.79 -0.14 -15.33
CA ALA A 10 25.76 -1.21 -14.32
C ALA A 10 24.52 -2.13 -14.34
N PHE A 11 23.43 -1.79 -15.04
CA PHE A 11 22.21 -2.60 -14.99
C PHE A 11 21.45 -2.56 -16.34
N PRO A 12 21.77 -3.44 -17.30
CA PRO A 12 20.94 -3.65 -18.49
C PRO A 12 19.60 -4.33 -18.14
N GLU A 13 19.49 -4.88 -16.93
CA GLU A 13 18.26 -5.27 -16.25
C GLU A 13 17.98 -4.33 -15.07
N ALA A 14 17.97 -3.01 -15.31
CA ALA A 14 17.06 -2.16 -14.55
C ALA A 14 15.61 -2.48 -14.97
N GLU A 15 15.26 -3.77 -14.95
CA GLU A 15 13.90 -4.24 -14.75
C GLU A 15 13.43 -3.45 -13.56
N ILE A 16 12.47 -2.57 -13.81
CA ILE A 16 12.04 -1.61 -12.81
C ILE A 16 11.55 -2.44 -11.63
N THR A 17 12.38 -2.62 -10.61
CA THR A 17 12.03 -3.35 -9.40
C THR A 17 11.05 -2.46 -8.67
N PHE A 18 9.80 -2.49 -9.12
CA PHE A 18 8.70 -1.78 -8.51
C PHE A 18 8.44 -2.47 -7.17
N ASP A 19 9.19 -2.04 -6.17
CA ASP A 19 8.94 -2.45 -4.80
C ASP A 19 7.48 -2.10 -4.44
N ARG A 20 6.82 -3.00 -3.71
CA ARG A 20 5.38 -2.90 -3.42
C ARG A 20 5.01 -1.58 -2.74
N PHE A 21 5.91 -0.99 -1.97
CA PHE A 21 5.68 0.32 -1.36
C PHE A 21 5.61 1.44 -2.40
N HIS A 22 6.46 1.39 -3.43
CA HIS A 22 6.43 2.36 -4.53
C HIS A 22 5.12 2.25 -5.33
N ILE A 23 4.66 1.03 -5.60
CA ILE A 23 3.36 0.82 -6.28
C ILE A 23 2.21 1.36 -5.42
N MET A 24 2.21 1.09 -4.12
CA MET A 24 1.17 1.60 -3.22
C MET A 24 1.20 3.12 -3.08
N LYS A 25 2.38 3.72 -3.09
CA LYS A 25 2.54 5.18 -3.10
C LYS A 25 1.95 5.78 -4.37
N LEU A 26 2.31 5.25 -5.54
CA LEU A 26 1.77 5.69 -6.84
C LEU A 26 0.24 5.56 -6.89
N LEU A 27 -0.31 4.47 -6.37
CA LEU A 27 -1.74 4.24 -6.29
C LEU A 27 -2.46 5.25 -5.38
N GLN A 28 -1.88 5.57 -4.23
CA GLN A 28 -2.41 6.59 -3.32
C GLN A 28 -2.36 7.98 -3.96
N GLU A 29 -1.27 8.32 -4.64
CA GLU A 29 -1.14 9.58 -5.37
C GLU A 29 -2.16 9.69 -6.50
N ALA A 30 -2.36 8.62 -7.28
CA ALA A 30 -3.36 8.56 -8.33
C ALA A 30 -4.78 8.76 -7.76
N LEU A 31 -5.09 8.13 -6.64
CA LEU A 31 -6.37 8.33 -5.94
C LEU A 31 -6.54 9.80 -5.52
N ASP A 32 -5.51 10.40 -4.92
CA ASP A 32 -5.54 11.80 -4.50
C ASP A 32 -5.73 12.75 -5.69
N ARG A 33 -5.15 12.44 -6.86
CA ARG A 33 -5.36 13.19 -8.11
C ARG A 33 -6.81 13.11 -8.58
N VAL A 34 -7.40 11.91 -8.62
CA VAL A 34 -8.82 11.72 -9.00
C VAL A 34 -9.73 12.50 -8.05
N ARG A 35 -9.49 12.40 -6.73
CA ARG A 35 -10.25 13.14 -5.72
C ARG A 35 -10.13 14.65 -5.94
N ARG A 36 -8.93 15.18 -6.22
CA ARG A 36 -8.72 16.61 -6.47
C ARG A 36 -9.48 17.09 -7.70
N GLN A 37 -9.52 16.29 -8.76
CA GLN A 37 -10.27 16.62 -9.97
C GLN A 37 -11.78 16.64 -9.69
N GLU A 38 -12.31 15.61 -9.01
CA GLU A 38 -13.74 15.55 -8.69
C GLU A 38 -14.19 16.56 -7.64
N ALA A 39 -13.34 16.88 -6.66
CA ALA A 39 -13.67 17.84 -5.60
C ALA A 39 -13.86 19.28 -6.09
N LYS A 40 -13.47 19.59 -7.35
CA LYS A 40 -13.78 20.87 -7.99
C LYS A 40 -15.26 21.00 -8.33
N THR A 41 -15.90 19.89 -8.69
CA THR A 41 -17.31 19.85 -9.12
C THR A 41 -18.23 19.36 -8.00
N THR A 42 -17.72 18.51 -7.10
CA THR A 42 -18.50 17.89 -6.03
C THR A 42 -18.00 18.37 -4.66
N GLU A 43 -18.77 19.24 -4.02
CA GLU A 43 -18.41 19.79 -2.70
C GLU A 43 -18.34 18.74 -1.59
N VAL A 44 -19.09 17.65 -1.73
CA VAL A 44 -19.13 16.54 -0.75
C VAL A 44 -17.75 15.87 -0.58
N LEU A 45 -16.86 15.98 -1.58
CA LEU A 45 -15.47 15.48 -1.53
C LEU A 45 -14.48 16.46 -0.88
N LYS A 46 -14.92 17.67 -0.50
CA LYS A 46 -14.09 18.62 0.24
C LYS A 46 -13.84 18.10 1.65
N LYS A 47 -12.60 18.26 2.14
CA LYS A 47 -12.16 17.81 3.48
C LYS A 47 -12.31 16.29 3.75
N THR A 48 -12.45 15.45 2.71
CA THR A 48 -12.54 13.98 2.88
C THR A 48 -11.25 13.23 2.59
N ARG A 49 -10.13 13.93 2.33
CA ARG A 49 -8.85 13.32 1.91
C ARG A 49 -8.48 12.11 2.76
N TYR A 50 -8.34 12.29 4.07
CA TYR A 50 -7.90 11.25 4.98
C TYR A 50 -8.86 10.07 5.13
N LEU A 51 -10.13 10.20 4.73
CA LEU A 51 -11.06 9.07 4.71
C LEU A 51 -10.66 8.04 3.65
N TRP A 52 -10.09 8.48 2.53
CA TRP A 52 -9.73 7.64 1.39
C TRP A 52 -8.31 7.07 1.45
N LEU A 53 -7.41 7.68 2.23
CA LEU A 53 -6.03 7.18 2.38
C LEU A 53 -5.91 6.10 3.46
N LYS A 54 -6.78 6.15 4.49
CA LYS A 54 -6.75 5.22 5.63
C LYS A 54 -7.26 3.83 5.24
N ASN A 55 -6.77 2.83 5.96
CA ASN A 55 -7.31 1.46 5.87
C ASN A 55 -8.68 1.43 6.58
N PRO A 56 -9.74 0.85 6.00
CA PRO A 56 -11.08 0.77 6.61
C PRO A 56 -11.08 0.22 8.04
N ARG A 57 -10.15 -0.70 8.37
CA ARG A 57 -9.99 -1.25 9.72
C ARG A 57 -9.54 -0.24 10.78
N LYS A 58 -8.92 0.88 10.36
CA LYS A 58 -8.40 1.95 11.24
C LYS A 58 -9.31 3.18 11.26
N LEU A 59 -10.51 3.10 10.67
CA LEU A 59 -11.47 4.20 10.64
C LEU A 59 -12.32 4.20 11.91
N THR A 60 -12.60 5.38 12.44
CA THR A 60 -13.58 5.52 13.53
C THR A 60 -15.00 5.29 13.03
N PRO A 61 -15.97 4.95 13.91
CA PRO A 61 -17.36 4.72 13.50
C PRO A 61 -17.96 5.90 12.72
N HIS A 62 -17.71 7.13 13.16
CA HIS A 62 -18.14 8.34 12.45
C HIS A 62 -17.53 8.44 11.04
N GLN A 63 -16.26 8.04 10.86
CA GLN A 63 -15.61 8.06 9.55
C GLN A 63 -16.19 7.00 8.62
N GLN A 64 -16.56 5.83 9.15
CA GLN A 64 -17.24 4.78 8.38
C GLN A 64 -18.63 5.23 7.93
N ALA A 65 -19.43 5.85 8.80
CA ALA A 65 -20.73 6.40 8.44
C ALA A 65 -20.60 7.45 7.33
N LYS A 66 -19.62 8.35 7.43
CA LYS A 66 -19.34 9.35 6.39
C LYS A 66 -18.89 8.71 5.07
N LEU A 67 -18.09 7.65 5.13
CA LEU A 67 -17.68 6.90 3.94
C LEU A 67 -18.87 6.17 3.30
N ALA A 68 -19.79 5.61 4.09
CA ALA A 68 -21.02 4.98 3.62
C ALA A 68 -21.91 6.00 2.89
N HIS A 69 -22.11 7.19 3.47
CA HIS A 69 -22.83 8.29 2.83
C HIS A 69 -22.17 8.71 1.50
N LEU A 70 -20.83 8.84 1.48
CA LEU A 70 -20.09 9.14 0.25
C LEU A 70 -20.21 8.04 -0.81
N SER A 71 -20.34 6.78 -0.39
CA SER A 71 -20.48 5.63 -1.29
C SER A 71 -21.87 5.55 -1.95
N GLN A 72 -22.88 6.25 -1.43
CA GLN A 72 -24.19 6.37 -2.08
C GLN A 72 -24.12 7.24 -3.35
N HIS A 73 -23.15 8.16 -3.41
CA HIS A 73 -22.87 8.95 -4.60
C HIS A 73 -22.02 8.14 -5.59
N LYS A 74 -22.34 8.22 -6.89
CA LYS A 74 -21.59 7.56 -7.99
C LYS A 74 -20.25 8.27 -8.27
N LEU A 75 -19.38 8.37 -7.27
CA LEU A 75 -18.08 9.07 -7.35
C LEU A 75 -17.01 8.18 -7.99
N LYS A 76 -16.19 8.73 -8.89
CA LYS A 76 -15.02 8.01 -9.44
C LYS A 76 -13.98 7.78 -8.33
N THR A 77 -13.87 8.69 -7.36
CA THR A 77 -13.04 8.53 -6.16
C THR A 77 -13.41 7.26 -5.38
N GLY A 78 -14.71 6.98 -5.22
CA GLY A 78 -15.18 5.77 -4.54
C GLY A 78 -14.86 4.48 -5.29
N ARG A 79 -14.84 4.52 -6.64
CA ARG A 79 -14.38 3.41 -7.47
C ARG A 79 -12.87 3.19 -7.32
N ALA A 80 -12.07 4.24 -7.47
CA ALA A 80 -10.62 4.19 -7.33
C ALA A 80 -10.19 3.69 -5.94
N TYR A 81 -10.90 4.11 -4.89
CA TYR A 81 -10.68 3.64 -3.53
C TYR A 81 -10.89 2.13 -3.38
N ARG A 82 -11.97 1.57 -3.93
CA ARG A 82 -12.21 0.12 -3.90
C ARG A 82 -11.11 -0.68 -4.60
N THR A 83 -10.66 -0.22 -5.76
CA THR A 83 -9.51 -0.83 -6.47
C THR A 83 -8.24 -0.76 -5.63
N SER A 84 -8.00 0.37 -4.93
CA SER A 84 -6.86 0.50 -4.02
C SER A 84 -6.92 -0.44 -2.82
N LEU A 85 -8.12 -0.65 -2.24
CA LEU A 85 -8.32 -1.60 -1.15
C LEU A 85 -8.05 -3.04 -1.58
N ALA A 86 -8.53 -3.43 -2.77
CA ALA A 86 -8.25 -4.76 -3.33
C ALA A 86 -6.74 -4.98 -3.45
N CYS A 87 -6.01 -4.02 -4.03
CA CYS A 87 -4.56 -4.12 -4.20
C CYS A 87 -3.79 -4.15 -2.86
N LYS A 88 -4.25 -3.41 -1.85
CA LYS A 88 -3.69 -3.47 -0.49
C LYS A 88 -3.93 -4.84 0.16
N SER A 89 -5.11 -5.42 0.01
CA SER A 89 -5.45 -6.72 0.62
C SER A 89 -4.60 -7.89 0.08
N SER A 90 -4.26 -7.86 -1.22
CA SER A 90 -3.36 -8.84 -1.84
C SER A 90 -1.90 -8.69 -1.45
N SER A 91 -1.50 -7.54 -0.89
CA SER A 91 -0.11 -7.31 -0.46
C SER A 91 0.20 -7.90 0.93
N THR A 92 -0.83 -8.21 1.73
CA THR A 92 -0.69 -8.71 3.12
C THR A 92 -0.70 -10.24 3.22
N THR A 93 -0.92 -10.97 2.13
CA THR A 93 -1.06 -12.44 2.14
C THR A 93 0.26 -13.22 2.10
N ARG A 94 1.42 -12.61 2.38
CA ARG A 94 2.69 -13.35 2.44
C ARG A 94 3.69 -12.78 3.46
N THR A 95 3.30 -12.61 4.72
CA THR A 95 4.20 -12.51 5.92
C THR A 95 3.41 -12.18 7.22
N ASP A 96 2.54 -13.08 7.69
CA ASP A 96 2.06 -12.99 9.09
C ASP A 96 1.71 -14.37 9.69
N LYS A 97 1.37 -15.35 8.85
CA LYS A 97 1.09 -16.74 9.28
C LYS A 97 2.29 -17.71 9.27
N GLN A 98 3.45 -17.31 8.75
CA GLN A 98 4.66 -18.15 8.67
C GLN A 98 5.71 -17.83 9.76
N GLU A 99 5.41 -16.94 10.72
CA GLU A 99 6.35 -16.60 11.80
C GLU A 99 5.96 -17.24 13.15
N LYS A 100 4.66 -17.48 13.40
CA LYS A 100 4.19 -18.01 14.69
C LYS A 100 4.19 -19.55 14.82
N ARG A 101 4.70 -20.26 13.81
CA ARG A 101 4.81 -21.73 13.84
C ARG A 101 6.24 -22.21 14.11
N PHE A 102 7.22 -21.30 14.12
CA PHE A 102 8.64 -21.63 14.31
C PHE A 102 9.11 -21.49 15.77
N LEU A 103 8.35 -20.81 16.64
CA LEU A 103 8.75 -20.53 18.03
C LEU A 103 8.00 -21.34 19.10
N SER A 104 7.24 -22.38 18.73
CA SER A 104 6.46 -23.16 19.71
C SER A 104 6.86 -24.64 19.82
N GLY A 105 8.11 -24.99 19.51
CA GLY A 105 8.61 -26.34 19.76
C GLY A 105 10.13 -26.38 19.84
N GLY A 106 10.68 -26.55 21.03
CA GLY A 106 12.12 -26.82 21.19
C GLY A 106 12.79 -26.35 22.47
N THR A 107 12.14 -26.37 23.63
CA THR A 107 12.91 -26.57 24.86
C THR A 107 13.26 -28.05 24.94
N SER A 108 14.52 -28.39 24.64
CA SER A 108 15.35 -29.42 25.32
C SER A 108 16.35 -30.04 24.34
N GLY A 109 17.63 -29.74 24.56
CA GLY A 109 18.71 -30.69 24.33
C GLY A 109 19.33 -30.73 22.93
N LEU A 110 20.61 -30.38 22.92
CA LEU A 110 21.69 -30.96 22.12
C LEU A 110 22.03 -30.34 20.75
N HIS A 111 23.31 -30.00 20.70
CA HIS A 111 24.21 -29.86 19.54
C HIS A 111 24.10 -28.60 18.68
N ALA A 112 24.94 -27.63 19.06
CA ALA A 112 25.59 -26.72 18.14
C ALA A 112 26.25 -27.49 16.99
N VAL A 113 25.91 -27.17 15.74
CA VAL A 113 26.78 -27.37 14.58
C VAL A 113 26.63 -26.19 13.63
N VAL A 114 27.64 -25.33 13.72
CA VAL A 114 28.38 -24.62 12.67
C VAL A 114 27.71 -24.48 11.29
N PHE A 115 27.49 -23.22 10.93
CA PHE A 115 27.20 -22.73 9.58
C PHE A 115 28.49 -22.75 8.74
N SER A 116 28.54 -23.56 7.68
CA SER A 116 29.48 -23.39 6.56
C SER A 116 29.05 -24.19 5.34
N ARG A 117 28.56 -23.49 4.32
CA ARG A 117 28.96 -23.64 2.92
C ARG A 117 28.45 -22.49 2.07
#